data_AF-A0A397I0U0-F1
#
_entry.id   AF-A0A397I0U0-F1
#
_cell.length_a   1.000
_cell.length_b   1.000
_cell.length_c   1.000
_cell.angle_alpha   90.00
_cell.angle_beta   90.00
_cell.angle_gamma   90.00
#
_symmetry.space_group_name_H-M   'P 1'
#
loop_
_entity.id
_entity.type
_entity.pdbx_description
1 polymer ?
#
loop_
_entity_poly.entity_id
_entity_poly.type
_entity_poly.pdbx_seq_one_letter_code
_entity_poly.pdbx_strand_id
1 'polypeptide(L)'
;MVDNEKISNKFVLSIDGKELDFVTGIPYKISNKGNYIDDWGGSGDSCPRLSSDNNPPGNSHHSRQLWVFMETSHPREYKIFSGRTNDYLDSRGGSHEAKLYLNSTDYRPENSCHLRQIWSFNSRNDSSKEFKIYNKQNNCCLDTWGKGKGSYIYFCLRLPTTKKLSSLKIVRPQNTNQSWKFTPFDYKLNAVISNFEYKFSLDIKIQQVTKTIREDTLDNLASSAKLTTSFNFQEELTNTYSFSFNESLDFISETKLNTLIPFSGIELEFDFKHSFEANKPIATIKKETCTMAKTVEVPPKSCVKATDFADFMENIEIPFEATAEIKATSDRYKKDGTTIKNAKVDSDAVRLFLKENNFKGEIIKSEGYSVLTKVHGSFHGSYFLKTHRKLEDIVPKVPENTVCSEHLTRLKDLEI
;
A
#
# COMPACT_ATOMS: atom_id res chain seq x y z
N MET A 1 28.53 4.43 17.72
CA MET A 1 29.11 3.58 16.66
C MET A 1 28.54 4.05 15.34
N VAL A 2 29.38 4.51 14.41
CA VAL A 2 28.95 5.18 13.18
C VAL A 2 28.44 4.12 12.20
N ASP A 3 27.28 4.37 11.60
CA ASP A 3 26.54 3.53 10.64
C ASP A 3 27.26 3.37 9.27
N ASN A 4 28.60 3.43 9.26
CA ASN A 4 29.48 3.59 8.08
C ASN A 4 29.66 2.33 7.21
N GLU A 5 29.00 1.21 7.54
CA GLU A 5 29.14 -0.04 6.79
C GLU A 5 28.06 -0.25 5.71
N LYS A 6 26.99 0.54 5.74
CA LYS A 6 25.87 0.41 4.80
C LYS A 6 26.19 1.11 3.48
N ILE A 7 25.86 0.46 2.36
CA ILE A 7 25.90 1.10 1.04
C ILE A 7 24.67 2.01 0.94
N SER A 8 24.87 3.32 0.76
CA SER A 8 23.77 4.28 0.61
C SER A 8 22.89 3.96 -0.60
N ASN A 9 21.59 4.21 -0.51
CA ASN A 9 20.69 4.14 -1.65
C ASN A 9 20.64 5.51 -2.30
N LYS A 10 21.41 5.68 -3.37
CA LYS A 10 21.37 6.87 -4.22
C LYS A 10 21.02 6.45 -5.62
N PHE A 11 20.33 7.32 -6.34
CA PHE A 11 20.07 7.08 -7.75
C PHE A 11 21.37 6.95 -8.53
N VAL A 12 21.38 5.93 -9.39
CA VAL A 12 22.50 5.71 -10.29
C VAL A 12 22.43 6.74 -11.41
N LEU A 13 23.58 7.35 -11.69
CA LEU A 13 23.73 8.31 -12.77
C LEU A 13 24.26 7.60 -14.02
N SER A 14 23.68 7.95 -15.15
CA SER A 14 24.18 7.54 -16.45
C SER A 14 25.53 8.20 -16.76
N ILE A 15 26.20 7.72 -17.81
CA ILE A 15 27.45 8.30 -18.33
C ILE A 15 27.29 9.80 -18.66
N ASP A 16 26.14 10.20 -19.22
CA ASP A 16 25.80 11.60 -19.51
C ASP A 16 25.30 12.39 -18.29
N GLY A 17 25.19 11.76 -17.12
CA GLY A 17 24.86 12.41 -15.85
C GLY A 17 23.36 12.53 -15.55
N LYS A 18 22.51 11.83 -16.29
CA LYS A 18 21.07 11.73 -16.01
C LYS A 18 20.82 10.73 -14.88
N GLU A 19 19.82 11.02 -14.05
CA GLU A 19 19.30 10.08 -13.05
C GLU A 19 18.65 8.87 -13.75
N LEU A 20 19.03 7.66 -13.37
CA LEU A 20 18.45 6.41 -13.87
C LEU A 20 17.48 5.81 -12.86
N ASP A 21 16.52 5.01 -13.34
CA ASP A 21 15.47 4.40 -12.53
C ASP A 21 15.95 3.17 -11.72
N PHE A 22 17.08 3.29 -11.04
CA PHE A 22 17.60 2.33 -10.07
C PHE A 22 18.60 3.01 -9.12
N VAL A 23 18.81 2.41 -7.94
CA VAL A 23 19.65 2.98 -6.87
C VAL A 23 20.71 1.99 -6.42
N THR A 24 21.74 2.46 -5.73
CA THR A 24 22.79 1.60 -5.14
C THR A 24 22.34 0.92 -3.84
N GLY A 25 23.09 -0.09 -3.40
CA GLY A 25 22.97 -0.69 -2.06
C GLY A 25 21.80 -1.65 -1.84
N ILE A 26 21.09 -2.00 -2.91
CA ILE A 26 19.96 -2.93 -2.88
C ILE A 26 20.10 -4.03 -3.95
N PRO A 27 19.48 -5.20 -3.73
CA PRO A 27 19.55 -6.30 -4.69
C PRO A 27 18.60 -6.13 -5.86
N TYR A 28 19.12 -6.44 -7.04
CA TYR A 28 18.39 -6.48 -8.30
C TYR A 28 18.56 -7.81 -9.01
N LYS A 29 17.51 -8.24 -9.70
CA LYS A 29 17.65 -9.17 -10.81
C LYS A 29 18.00 -8.40 -12.07
N ILE A 30 19.09 -8.80 -12.72
CA ILE A 30 19.53 -8.23 -13.99
C ILE A 30 19.09 -9.16 -15.10
N SER A 31 18.29 -8.67 -16.05
CA SER A 31 17.70 -9.50 -17.09
C SER A 31 17.83 -8.92 -18.50
N ASN A 32 17.89 -9.80 -19.50
CA ASN A 32 17.84 -9.47 -20.92
C ASN A 32 16.93 -10.49 -21.62
N LYS A 33 15.88 -10.02 -22.30
CA LYS A 33 14.93 -10.87 -23.05
C LYS A 33 14.40 -12.06 -22.24
N GLY A 34 14.05 -11.82 -20.97
CA GLY A 34 13.52 -12.85 -20.07
C GLY A 34 14.57 -13.83 -19.50
N ASN A 35 15.85 -13.64 -19.81
CA ASN A 35 16.94 -14.39 -19.18
C ASN A 35 17.62 -13.54 -18.11
N TYR A 36 17.94 -14.14 -16.97
CA TYR A 36 18.54 -13.51 -15.80
C TYR A 36 20.03 -13.84 -15.72
N ILE A 37 20.85 -12.89 -15.25
CA ILE A 37 22.23 -13.19 -14.87
C ILE A 37 22.20 -14.04 -13.60
N ASP A 38 22.74 -15.26 -13.69
CA ASP A 38 22.78 -16.25 -12.62
C ASP A 38 24.23 -16.65 -12.36
N ASP A 39 24.66 -16.68 -11.10
CA ASP A 39 26.01 -17.15 -10.73
C ASP A 39 26.19 -18.68 -10.86
N TRP A 40 25.11 -19.42 -11.14
CA TRP A 40 25.05 -20.88 -11.29
C TRP A 40 25.57 -21.65 -10.07
N GLY A 41 25.58 -21.02 -8.90
CA GLY A 41 26.14 -21.60 -7.69
C GLY A 41 27.67 -21.50 -7.60
N GLY A 42 28.33 -20.89 -8.58
CA GLY A 42 29.76 -20.61 -8.56
C GLY A 42 30.14 -19.48 -7.62
N SER A 43 31.37 -19.50 -7.14
CA SER A 43 32.06 -18.37 -6.49
C SER A 43 33.29 -18.00 -7.32
N GLY A 44 34.15 -17.11 -6.83
CA GLY A 44 35.42 -16.66 -7.44
C GLY A 44 35.96 -17.51 -8.60
N ASP A 45 36.22 -16.85 -9.71
CA ASP A 45 36.67 -17.39 -11.01
C ASP A 45 35.60 -18.14 -11.83
N SER A 46 34.39 -18.32 -11.30
CA SER A 46 33.25 -18.81 -12.08
C SER A 46 32.77 -17.78 -13.11
N CYS A 47 32.12 -18.27 -14.17
CA CYS A 47 31.51 -17.42 -15.17
C CYS A 47 29.98 -17.41 -14.96
N PRO A 48 29.37 -16.27 -14.60
CA PRO A 48 27.92 -16.13 -14.61
C PRO A 48 27.35 -16.46 -15.99
N ARG A 49 26.13 -17.02 -15.98
CA ARG A 49 25.43 -17.42 -17.21
C ARG A 49 24.00 -16.96 -17.18
N LEU A 50 23.39 -16.94 -18.36
CA LEU A 50 21.98 -16.63 -18.52
C LEU A 50 21.12 -17.80 -18.05
N SER A 51 20.16 -17.54 -17.18
CA SER A 51 19.11 -18.48 -16.78
C SER A 51 17.75 -17.99 -17.27
N SER A 52 16.95 -18.87 -17.88
CA SER A 52 15.55 -18.57 -18.18
C SER A 52 14.67 -18.56 -16.92
N ASP A 53 15.15 -19.17 -15.84
CA ASP A 53 14.35 -19.46 -14.67
C ASP A 53 14.33 -18.21 -13.78
N ASN A 54 13.17 -17.63 -13.54
CA ASN A 54 13.01 -16.50 -12.63
C ASN A 54 12.85 -17.04 -11.20
N ASN A 55 13.93 -17.22 -10.45
CA ASN A 55 13.86 -17.87 -9.13
C ASN A 55 13.19 -16.95 -8.09
N PRO A 56 11.94 -17.22 -7.63
CA PRO A 56 11.20 -16.34 -6.73
C PRO A 56 11.74 -16.41 -5.28
N PRO A 57 11.27 -15.54 -4.35
CA PRO A 57 11.69 -15.61 -2.96
C PRO A 57 11.29 -16.98 -2.38
N GLY A 58 12.15 -17.55 -1.53
CA GLY A 58 11.94 -18.90 -0.98
C GLY A 58 12.47 -20.04 -1.86
N ASN A 59 12.85 -19.79 -3.12
CA ASN A 59 13.55 -20.77 -3.94
C ASN A 59 15.04 -20.90 -3.50
N SER A 60 15.58 -22.12 -3.46
CA SER A 60 16.97 -22.38 -3.04
C SER A 60 18.04 -21.77 -3.97
N HIS A 61 17.68 -21.43 -5.21
CA HIS A 61 18.53 -20.78 -6.20
C HIS A 61 18.25 -19.28 -6.34
N HIS A 62 17.38 -18.74 -5.48
CA HIS A 62 16.97 -17.35 -5.54
C HIS A 62 18.15 -16.37 -5.45
N SER A 63 19.01 -16.55 -4.45
CA SER A 63 20.15 -15.66 -4.19
C SER A 63 21.18 -15.62 -5.32
N ARG A 64 21.20 -16.62 -6.20
CA ARG A 64 22.12 -16.70 -7.35
C ARG A 64 21.88 -15.62 -8.41
N GLN A 65 20.70 -14.99 -8.36
CA GLN A 65 20.25 -14.00 -9.34
C GLN A 65 20.23 -12.58 -8.77
N LEU A 66 20.73 -12.38 -7.55
CA LEU A 66 20.74 -11.09 -6.88
C LEU A 66 22.09 -10.39 -7.10
N TRP A 67 22.01 -9.17 -7.61
CA TRP A 67 23.17 -8.33 -7.91
C TRP A 67 23.01 -6.98 -7.23
N VAL A 68 24.09 -6.47 -6.65
CA VAL A 68 24.09 -5.20 -5.90
C VAL A 68 25.06 -4.23 -6.54
N PHE A 69 24.66 -2.96 -6.58
CA PHE A 69 25.46 -1.85 -7.11
C PHE A 69 26.06 -1.02 -5.98
N MET A 70 27.31 -0.62 -6.15
CA MET A 70 28.04 0.23 -5.19
C MET A 70 28.72 1.39 -5.91
N GLU A 71 28.58 2.60 -5.37
CA GLU A 71 29.33 3.76 -5.86
C GLU A 71 30.84 3.57 -5.66
N THR A 72 31.64 4.06 -6.61
CA THR A 72 33.07 4.23 -6.41
C THR A 72 33.38 5.66 -5.96
N SER A 73 34.66 5.98 -5.77
CA SER A 73 35.09 7.38 -5.53
C SER A 73 34.87 8.28 -6.74
N HIS A 74 34.65 7.73 -7.93
CA HIS A 74 34.42 8.50 -9.16
C HIS A 74 32.92 8.57 -9.47
N PRO A 75 32.38 9.76 -9.76
CA PRO A 75 30.99 9.90 -10.19
C PRO A 75 30.69 9.04 -11.41
N ARG A 76 29.50 8.42 -11.45
CA ARG A 76 28.99 7.61 -12.58
C ARG A 76 29.76 6.29 -12.81
N GLU A 77 30.59 5.90 -11.85
CA GLU A 77 31.35 4.66 -11.85
C GLU A 77 30.94 3.80 -10.67
N TYR A 78 30.60 2.55 -10.97
CA TYR A 78 29.99 1.63 -10.03
C TYR A 78 30.67 0.27 -10.05
N LYS A 79 30.64 -0.43 -8.92
CA LYS A 79 30.93 -1.86 -8.84
C LYS A 79 29.63 -2.64 -8.79
N ILE A 80 29.64 -3.83 -9.40
CA ILE A 80 28.53 -4.79 -9.37
C ILE A 80 29.06 -6.05 -8.67
N PHE A 81 28.33 -6.59 -7.71
CA PHE A 81 28.73 -7.82 -7.02
C PHE A 81 27.54 -8.74 -6.76
N SER A 82 27.83 -10.03 -6.62
CA SER A 82 26.84 -11.07 -6.29
C SER A 82 26.36 -10.88 -4.86
N GLY A 83 25.04 -10.79 -4.68
CA GLY A 83 24.42 -10.76 -3.35
C GLY A 83 24.50 -12.09 -2.60
N ARG A 84 25.01 -13.16 -3.22
CA ARG A 84 25.21 -14.46 -2.57
C ARG A 84 26.64 -14.66 -2.10
N THR A 85 27.61 -14.38 -2.98
CA THR A 85 29.02 -14.71 -2.74
C THR A 85 29.88 -13.49 -2.41
N ASN A 86 29.36 -12.28 -2.63
CA ASN A 86 30.10 -11.03 -2.58
C ASN A 86 31.26 -10.92 -3.57
N ASP A 87 31.29 -11.81 -4.57
CA ASP A 87 32.23 -11.71 -5.67
C ASP A 87 31.81 -10.59 -6.61
N TYR A 88 32.80 -9.82 -7.07
CA TYR A 88 32.65 -8.74 -8.02
C TYR A 88 32.49 -9.26 -9.43
N LEU A 89 31.62 -8.60 -10.18
CA LEU A 89 31.52 -8.75 -11.62
C LEU A 89 32.80 -8.19 -12.25
N ASP A 90 33.55 -9.05 -12.94
CA ASP A 90 34.91 -8.77 -13.42
C ASP A 90 35.04 -9.13 -14.91
N SER A 91 35.61 -8.23 -15.71
CA SER A 91 35.84 -8.48 -17.13
C SER A 91 37.11 -9.29 -17.45
N ARG A 92 37.95 -9.53 -16.44
CA ARG A 92 39.30 -10.10 -16.51
C ARG A 92 40.24 -9.41 -17.52
N GLY A 93 39.88 -8.21 -18.00
CA GLY A 93 40.64 -7.49 -19.01
C GLY A 93 40.72 -8.19 -20.36
N GLY A 94 39.79 -9.10 -20.67
CA GLY A 94 39.68 -9.70 -22.00
C GLY A 94 39.29 -8.67 -23.07
N SER A 95 39.51 -8.97 -24.34
CA SER A 95 39.06 -8.12 -25.45
C SER A 95 37.57 -8.35 -25.76
N HIS A 96 37.13 -7.99 -26.96
CA HIS A 96 35.82 -8.39 -27.49
C HIS A 96 35.56 -9.86 -27.28
N GLU A 97 34.30 -10.23 -27.02
CA GLU A 97 33.88 -11.64 -26.95
C GLU A 97 34.49 -12.40 -25.76
N ALA A 98 35.16 -11.70 -24.83
CA ALA A 98 35.57 -12.28 -23.56
C ALA A 98 34.35 -12.61 -22.69
N LYS A 99 34.47 -13.67 -21.89
CA LYS A 99 33.45 -14.08 -20.93
C LYS A 99 33.47 -13.15 -19.72
N LEU A 100 32.31 -12.99 -19.09
CA LEU A 100 32.17 -12.39 -17.78
C LEU A 100 32.62 -13.36 -16.68
N TYR A 101 33.24 -12.84 -15.63
CA TYR A 101 33.71 -13.63 -14.48
C TYR A 101 33.24 -13.03 -13.16
N LEU A 102 33.27 -13.87 -12.13
CA LEU A 102 33.23 -13.46 -10.74
C LEU A 102 34.65 -13.41 -10.17
N ASN A 103 34.91 -12.43 -9.32
CA ASN A 103 36.19 -12.29 -8.64
C ASN A 103 35.97 -11.93 -7.17
N SER A 104 36.55 -12.71 -6.27
CA SER A 104 36.45 -12.48 -4.83
C SER A 104 37.28 -11.28 -4.33
N THR A 105 38.23 -10.80 -5.15
CA THR A 105 39.11 -9.70 -4.79
C THR A 105 38.45 -8.36 -5.13
N ASP A 106 38.27 -7.51 -4.12
CA ASP A 106 37.93 -6.10 -4.33
C ASP A 106 39.18 -5.31 -4.78
N TYR A 107 39.30 -5.00 -6.07
CA TYR A 107 40.45 -4.23 -6.55
C TYR A 107 40.33 -2.76 -6.15
N ARG A 108 41.31 -2.27 -5.39
CA ARG A 108 41.45 -0.83 -5.06
C ARG A 108 41.90 -0.01 -6.27
N PRO A 109 41.64 1.32 -6.30
CA PRO A 109 41.97 2.18 -7.44
C PRO A 109 43.43 2.11 -7.92
N GLU A 110 44.36 1.79 -7.03
CA GLU A 110 45.80 1.71 -7.34
C GLU A 110 46.17 0.41 -8.07
N ASN A 111 45.29 -0.60 -8.06
CA ASN A 111 45.54 -1.88 -8.72
C ASN A 111 45.27 -1.79 -10.23
N SER A 112 46.18 -2.32 -11.06
CA SER A 112 46.01 -2.32 -12.53
C SER A 112 44.77 -3.08 -13.01
N CYS A 113 44.24 -3.99 -12.20
CA CYS A 113 43.01 -4.73 -12.45
C CYS A 113 41.75 -3.98 -12.00
N HIS A 114 41.85 -2.82 -11.33
CA HIS A 114 40.71 -2.07 -10.79
C HIS A 114 39.62 -1.84 -11.83
N LEU A 115 40.01 -1.34 -13.01
CA LEU A 115 39.10 -0.97 -14.08
C LEU A 115 38.28 -2.16 -14.62
N ARG A 116 38.69 -3.40 -14.34
CA ARG A 116 37.96 -4.61 -14.75
C ARG A 116 36.63 -4.76 -14.03
N GLN A 117 36.52 -4.16 -12.84
CA GLN A 117 35.33 -4.20 -11.97
C GLN A 117 34.53 -2.90 -12.00
N ILE A 118 34.88 -1.96 -12.89
CA ILE A 118 34.23 -0.66 -12.98
C ILE A 118 33.22 -0.65 -14.13
N TRP A 119 31.99 -0.32 -13.76
CA TRP A 119 30.81 -0.35 -14.60
C TRP A 119 30.16 1.02 -14.66
N SER A 120 29.67 1.38 -15.84
CA SER A 120 28.87 2.59 -16.07
C SER A 120 27.63 2.25 -16.87
N PHE A 121 26.63 3.11 -16.81
CA PHE A 121 25.30 2.82 -17.38
C PHE A 121 24.88 3.88 -18.37
N ASN A 122 24.15 3.46 -19.40
CA ASN A 122 23.51 4.38 -20.33
C ASN A 122 22.06 3.96 -20.56
N SER A 123 21.13 4.91 -20.48
CA SER A 123 19.74 4.64 -20.83
C SER A 123 19.61 4.47 -22.34
N ARG A 124 18.81 3.48 -22.76
CA ARG A 124 18.60 3.24 -24.20
C ARG A 124 17.75 4.34 -24.84
N ASN A 125 16.78 4.87 -24.10
CA ASN A 125 15.90 6.00 -24.42
C ASN A 125 15.37 6.59 -23.10
N ASP A 126 15.01 7.87 -23.07
CA ASP A 126 14.51 8.56 -21.87
C ASP A 126 13.24 7.91 -21.25
N SER A 127 12.55 7.04 -21.98
CA SER A 127 11.35 6.31 -21.53
C SER A 127 11.55 4.81 -21.27
N SER A 128 12.71 4.22 -21.59
CA SER A 128 12.91 2.78 -21.46
C SER A 128 13.56 2.40 -20.12
N LYS A 129 12.97 1.45 -19.39
CA LYS A 129 13.59 0.78 -18.22
C LYS A 129 14.70 -0.21 -18.62
N GLU A 130 15.37 0.05 -19.73
CA GLU A 130 16.43 -0.79 -20.30
C GLU A 130 17.72 0.02 -20.41
N PHE A 131 18.79 -0.57 -19.89
CA PHE A 131 20.09 0.06 -19.74
C PHE A 131 21.16 -0.73 -20.48
N LYS A 132 22.15 -0.03 -21.03
CA LYS A 132 23.42 -0.63 -21.42
C LYS A 132 24.36 -0.62 -20.23
N ILE A 133 25.03 -1.75 -19.99
CA ILE A 133 26.04 -1.90 -18.95
C ILE A 133 27.40 -1.88 -19.63
N TYR A 134 28.20 -0.87 -19.34
CA TYR A 134 29.50 -0.63 -19.98
C TYR A 134 30.63 -0.93 -18.99
N ASN A 135 31.65 -1.67 -19.44
CA ASN A 135 32.86 -1.95 -18.66
C ASN A 135 33.97 -0.98 -19.03
N LYS A 136 34.58 -0.34 -18.02
CA LYS A 136 35.61 0.68 -18.23
C LYS A 136 36.90 0.14 -18.82
N GLN A 137 37.38 -1.03 -18.36
CA GLN A 137 38.60 -1.66 -18.89
C GLN A 137 38.45 -2.06 -20.36
N ASN A 138 37.35 -2.73 -20.71
CA ASN A 138 37.19 -3.33 -22.04
C ASN A 138 36.68 -2.32 -23.08
N ASN A 139 36.22 -1.15 -22.65
CA ASN A 139 35.55 -0.17 -23.50
C ASN A 139 34.39 -0.80 -24.32
N CYS A 140 33.61 -1.67 -23.67
CA CYS A 140 32.57 -2.48 -24.30
C CYS A 140 31.32 -2.61 -23.44
N CYS A 141 30.20 -2.90 -24.09
CA CYS A 141 28.94 -3.21 -23.42
C CYS A 141 28.81 -4.71 -23.14
N LEU A 142 28.11 -5.03 -22.05
CA LEU A 142 27.65 -6.38 -21.74
C LEU A 142 26.58 -6.81 -22.75
N ASP A 143 26.71 -8.03 -23.28
CA ASP A 143 25.92 -8.54 -24.40
C ASP A 143 25.60 -10.04 -24.19
N THR A 144 24.40 -10.44 -24.58
CA THR A 144 23.97 -11.86 -24.56
C THR A 144 24.31 -12.62 -25.84
N TRP A 145 24.83 -11.93 -26.86
CA TRP A 145 25.13 -12.45 -28.19
C TRP A 145 23.94 -13.17 -28.87
N GLY A 146 22.71 -12.89 -28.42
CA GLY A 146 21.51 -13.57 -28.88
C GLY A 146 21.44 -15.05 -28.47
N LYS A 147 22.26 -15.49 -27.51
CA LYS A 147 22.28 -16.86 -27.02
C LYS A 147 21.26 -17.04 -25.88
N GLY A 148 20.64 -18.22 -25.80
CA GLY A 148 19.58 -18.54 -24.82
C GLY A 148 20.10 -19.06 -23.47
N LYS A 149 19.25 -19.74 -22.72
CA LYS A 149 19.54 -20.36 -21.40
C LYS A 149 20.88 -21.12 -21.40
N GLY A 150 21.64 -21.01 -20.30
CA GLY A 150 22.91 -21.69 -20.08
C GLY A 150 24.10 -21.07 -20.80
N SER A 151 23.89 -19.99 -21.55
CA SER A 151 24.94 -19.31 -22.29
C SER A 151 25.73 -18.37 -21.39
N TYR A 152 27.04 -18.28 -21.66
CA TYR A 152 27.89 -17.26 -21.06
C TYR A 152 27.48 -15.86 -21.51
N ILE A 153 27.81 -14.88 -20.68
CA ILE A 153 27.65 -13.46 -20.97
C ILE A 153 28.97 -12.93 -21.50
N TYR A 154 28.91 -12.10 -22.55
CA TYR A 154 30.08 -11.64 -23.29
C TYR A 154 30.15 -10.12 -23.39
N PHE A 155 31.31 -9.61 -23.79
CA PHE A 155 31.50 -8.20 -24.14
C PHE A 155 31.38 -7.98 -25.65
N CYS A 156 30.74 -6.89 -26.09
CA CYS A 156 30.66 -6.55 -27.50
C CYS A 156 30.85 -5.03 -27.74
N LEU A 157 31.75 -4.69 -28.67
CA LEU A 157 31.97 -3.32 -29.15
C LEU A 157 30.91 -3.01 -30.21
N ARG A 158 29.72 -2.61 -29.75
CA ARG A 158 28.73 -1.95 -30.60
C ARG A 158 28.30 -0.64 -29.96
N LEU A 159 29.27 0.26 -29.81
CA LEU A 159 28.96 1.67 -29.60
C LEU A 159 28.25 2.21 -30.86
N PRO A 160 27.18 3.01 -30.73
CA PRO A 160 26.75 3.85 -31.83
C PRO A 160 27.83 4.92 -32.00
N THR A 161 28.73 4.75 -32.96
CA THR A 161 29.60 5.85 -33.38
C THR A 161 28.70 6.93 -33.98
N THR A 162 28.54 8.04 -33.28
CA THR A 162 27.80 9.23 -33.73
C THR A 162 28.54 10.01 -34.83
N LYS A 163 29.42 9.37 -35.61
CA LYS A 163 30.10 10.00 -36.76
C LYS A 163 30.12 9.03 -37.94
N LYS A 164 29.38 9.41 -39.00
CA LYS A 164 29.14 8.75 -40.29
C LYS A 164 28.14 7.57 -40.29
N LEU A 165 26.86 7.92 -40.43
CA LEU A 165 25.87 7.03 -41.05
C LEU A 165 24.96 7.84 -41.98
N SER A 166 25.50 8.26 -43.14
CA SER A 166 24.69 8.84 -44.22
C SER A 166 24.68 8.00 -45.51
N SER A 167 25.25 6.79 -45.52
CA SER A 167 25.32 5.99 -46.76
C SER A 167 25.01 4.50 -46.65
N LEU A 168 24.50 3.99 -45.53
CA LEU A 168 23.90 2.65 -45.50
C LEU A 168 22.57 2.65 -44.74
N LYS A 169 21.47 2.72 -45.50
CA LYS A 169 20.14 2.27 -45.07
C LYS A 169 20.17 0.74 -44.90
N ILE A 170 20.79 0.26 -43.83
CA ILE A 170 20.41 -1.00 -43.22
C ILE A 170 19.73 -0.61 -41.92
N VAL A 171 18.40 -0.70 -41.90
CA VAL A 171 17.61 -0.70 -40.67
C VAL A 171 18.02 -1.96 -39.90
N ARG A 172 19.12 -1.91 -39.16
CA ARG A 172 19.51 -3.01 -38.28
C ARG A 172 18.55 -3.01 -37.10
N PRO A 173 18.00 -4.16 -36.69
CA PRO A 173 17.16 -4.24 -35.50
C PRO A 173 17.96 -3.68 -34.34
N GLN A 174 17.36 -2.71 -33.65
CA GLN A 174 17.93 -2.07 -32.47
C GLN A 174 18.54 -3.14 -31.54
N ASN A 175 19.78 -2.93 -31.05
CA ASN A 175 20.59 -3.94 -30.34
C ASN A 175 19.98 -4.37 -28.98
N THR A 176 18.92 -5.16 -29.04
CA THR A 176 18.19 -5.72 -27.88
C THR A 176 19.03 -6.67 -27.04
N ASN A 177 20.15 -7.19 -27.56
CA ASN A 177 21.06 -8.08 -26.82
C ASN A 177 21.92 -7.35 -25.77
N GLN A 178 21.97 -6.01 -25.81
CA GLN A 178 22.69 -5.16 -24.84
C GLN A 178 21.74 -4.38 -23.94
N SER A 179 20.45 -4.71 -23.99
CA SER A 179 19.39 -3.98 -23.29
C SER A 179 19.03 -4.72 -22.01
N TRP A 180 19.50 -4.24 -20.87
CA TRP A 180 19.37 -4.90 -19.59
C TRP A 180 18.29 -4.22 -18.75
N LYS A 181 17.40 -5.00 -18.16
CA LYS A 181 16.38 -4.52 -17.21
C LYS A 181 16.81 -4.90 -15.80
N PHE A 182 16.68 -3.94 -14.89
CA PHE A 182 16.87 -4.15 -13.45
C PHE A 182 15.51 -4.25 -12.79
N THR A 183 15.27 -5.37 -12.11
CA THR A 183 14.04 -5.59 -11.34
C THR A 183 14.40 -5.66 -9.86
N PRO A 184 13.98 -4.68 -9.05
CA PRO A 184 14.19 -4.72 -7.61
C PRO A 184 13.35 -5.84 -6.99
N PHE A 185 13.82 -6.39 -5.86
CA PHE A 185 13.31 -7.69 -5.43
C PHE A 185 12.58 -7.73 -4.07
N ASP A 186 12.92 -6.91 -3.07
CA ASP A 186 12.50 -7.20 -1.70
C ASP A 186 12.05 -5.97 -0.90
N TYR A 187 11.05 -5.24 -1.40
CA TYR A 187 10.53 -4.06 -0.70
C TYR A 187 9.25 -4.38 0.01
N LYS A 188 9.23 -4.08 1.31
CA LYS A 188 8.02 -4.08 2.12
C LYS A 188 7.70 -2.64 2.44
N LEU A 189 6.71 -2.11 1.74
CA LEU A 189 6.19 -0.77 1.96
C LEU A 189 5.23 -0.79 3.16
N ASN A 190 5.35 0.22 4.01
CA ASN A 190 4.41 0.55 5.07
C ASN A 190 4.01 2.02 4.88
N ALA A 191 2.72 2.33 5.00
CA ALA A 191 2.26 3.71 5.04
C ALA A 191 1.55 4.01 6.36
N VAL A 192 1.69 5.26 6.80
CA VAL A 192 0.84 5.87 7.83
C VAL A 192 0.10 7.04 7.19
N ILE A 193 -1.23 6.94 7.10
CA ILE A 193 -2.06 8.00 6.53
C ILE A 193 -2.67 8.82 7.67
N SER A 194 -2.55 10.14 7.58
CA SER A 194 -2.95 11.09 8.62
C SER A 194 -3.30 12.46 8.03
N ASN A 195 -3.66 13.43 8.88
CA ASN A 195 -3.97 14.82 8.49
C ASN A 195 -5.08 14.91 7.43
N PHE A 196 -6.24 14.34 7.76
CA PHE A 196 -7.41 14.36 6.89
C PHE A 196 -8.04 15.75 6.84
N GLU A 197 -8.14 16.31 5.64
CA GLU A 197 -8.85 17.54 5.32
C GLU A 197 -10.13 17.19 4.55
N TYR A 198 -11.27 17.28 5.22
CA TYR A 198 -12.57 16.96 4.65
C TYR A 198 -13.19 18.17 3.94
N LYS A 199 -13.66 17.96 2.71
CA LYS A 199 -14.33 18.99 1.91
C LYS A 199 -15.84 18.84 2.06
N PHE A 200 -16.41 19.49 3.06
CA PHE A 200 -17.84 19.47 3.32
C PHE A 200 -18.62 20.25 2.25
N SER A 201 -19.61 19.61 1.64
CA SER A 201 -20.63 20.31 0.86
C SER A 201 -21.72 20.87 1.78
N LEU A 202 -22.36 21.96 1.37
CA LEU A 202 -23.50 22.54 2.10
C LEU A 202 -24.70 21.57 2.18
N ASP A 203 -24.74 20.58 1.29
CA ASP A 203 -25.85 19.62 1.11
C ASP A 203 -25.85 18.46 2.11
N ILE A 204 -24.90 18.37 3.03
CA ILE A 204 -24.84 17.27 4.02
C ILE A 204 -26.11 17.23 4.90
N LYS A 205 -26.79 18.36 5.08
CA LYS A 205 -28.11 18.41 5.76
C LYS A 205 -29.22 17.63 5.04
N ILE A 206 -29.06 17.33 3.75
CA ILE A 206 -30.08 16.65 2.92
C ILE A 206 -30.14 15.14 3.21
N GLN A 207 -29.21 14.60 4.01
CA GLN A 207 -29.09 13.15 4.25
C GLN A 207 -29.51 12.69 5.65
N GLN A 208 -30.12 13.56 6.45
CA GLN A 208 -30.64 13.19 7.76
C GLN A 208 -32.02 12.51 7.64
N VAL A 209 -32.15 11.31 8.18
CA VAL A 209 -33.39 10.51 8.18
C VAL A 209 -33.76 10.14 9.61
N THR A 210 -34.98 10.45 10.03
CA THR A 210 -35.53 9.97 11.30
C THR A 210 -36.22 8.64 11.09
N LYS A 211 -35.83 7.61 11.86
CA LYS A 211 -36.45 6.28 11.82
C LYS A 211 -37.11 5.98 13.16
N THR A 212 -38.31 5.42 13.10
CA THR A 212 -38.93 4.79 14.27
C THR A 212 -38.18 3.50 14.58
N ILE A 213 -37.69 3.40 15.81
CA ILE A 213 -36.94 2.23 16.28
C ILE A 213 -37.86 1.30 17.06
N ARG A 214 -38.70 1.87 17.93
CA ARG A 214 -39.62 1.12 18.78
C ARG A 214 -40.89 1.91 19.08
N GLU A 215 -41.99 1.18 19.25
CA GLU A 215 -43.24 1.73 19.77
C GLU A 215 -43.73 0.85 20.91
N ASP A 216 -44.06 1.48 22.04
CA ASP A 216 -44.70 0.84 23.19
C ASP A 216 -45.98 1.59 23.54
N THR A 217 -47.00 0.86 23.99
CA THR A 217 -48.26 1.44 24.48
C THR A 217 -48.53 0.96 25.89
N LEU A 218 -49.04 1.86 26.73
CA LEU A 218 -49.48 1.55 28.07
C LEU A 218 -50.92 2.02 28.27
N ASP A 219 -51.81 1.06 28.55
CA ASP A 219 -53.19 1.31 28.91
C ASP A 219 -53.37 1.32 30.44
N ASN A 220 -53.92 2.39 30.99
CA ASN A 220 -54.41 2.41 32.36
C ASN A 220 -55.92 2.18 32.38
N LEU A 221 -56.31 0.91 32.55
CA LEU A 221 -57.71 0.50 32.63
C LEU A 221 -58.35 0.77 34.01
N ALA A 222 -57.59 1.26 34.98
CA ALA A 222 -58.13 1.56 36.31
C ALA A 222 -59.21 2.64 36.22
N SER A 223 -60.23 2.51 37.07
CA SER A 223 -61.36 3.44 37.11
C SER A 223 -61.03 4.77 37.80
N SER A 224 -60.06 4.78 38.72
CA SER A 224 -59.74 5.94 39.56
C SER A 224 -58.26 6.13 39.93
N ALA A 225 -57.43 5.09 39.80
CA ALA A 225 -56.01 5.16 40.18
C ALA A 225 -55.11 5.56 39.01
N LYS A 226 -54.15 6.47 39.25
CA LYS A 226 -53.06 6.74 38.30
C LYS A 226 -52.07 5.58 38.28
N LEU A 227 -51.55 5.25 37.11
CA LEU A 227 -50.48 4.28 36.95
C LEU A 227 -49.16 5.01 36.73
N THR A 228 -48.17 4.79 37.61
CA THR A 228 -46.81 5.29 37.39
C THR A 228 -45.97 4.14 36.86
N THR A 229 -45.45 4.28 35.64
CA THR A 229 -44.56 3.28 35.04
C THR A 229 -43.37 3.95 34.38
N SER A 230 -42.36 3.16 34.03
CA SER A 230 -41.24 3.63 33.23
C SER A 230 -41.17 2.90 31.91
N PHE A 231 -41.12 3.66 30.82
CA PHE A 231 -40.74 3.14 29.52
C PHE A 231 -39.21 3.02 29.47
N ASN A 232 -38.71 1.80 29.41
CA ASN A 232 -37.28 1.51 29.35
C ASN A 232 -36.94 0.95 27.96
N PHE A 233 -36.01 1.62 27.29
CA PHE A 233 -35.51 1.27 25.98
C PHE A 233 -34.03 0.96 26.07
N GLN A 234 -33.63 -0.14 25.44
CA GLN A 234 -32.25 -0.49 25.17
C GLN A 234 -32.20 -1.12 23.78
N GLU A 235 -31.43 -0.53 22.87
CA GLU A 235 -31.25 -1.07 21.52
C GLU A 235 -29.84 -0.87 21.02
N GLU A 236 -29.38 -1.80 20.20
CA GLU A 236 -28.07 -1.76 19.57
C GLU A 236 -28.21 -1.14 18.17
N LEU A 237 -27.68 0.06 17.99
CA LEU A 237 -27.65 0.74 16.70
C LEU A 237 -26.30 0.49 16.02
N THR A 238 -26.34 0.33 14.70
CA THR A 238 -25.16 0.01 13.89
C THR A 238 -24.71 1.23 13.09
N ASN A 239 -23.44 1.61 13.28
CA ASN A 239 -22.75 2.63 12.52
C ASN A 239 -21.78 1.96 11.54
N THR A 240 -21.79 2.41 10.28
CA THR A 240 -20.89 1.95 9.24
C THR A 240 -20.04 3.11 8.76
N TYR A 241 -18.73 2.93 8.79
CA TYR A 241 -17.74 3.90 8.32
C TYR A 241 -16.90 3.26 7.24
N SER A 242 -16.65 3.96 6.15
CA SER A 242 -15.82 3.45 5.08
C SER A 242 -14.93 4.52 4.45
N PHE A 243 -13.75 4.11 4.01
CA PHE A 243 -12.80 4.96 3.31
C PHE A 243 -12.43 4.33 1.98
N SER A 244 -12.45 5.11 0.91
CA SER A 244 -11.89 4.76 -0.40
C SER A 244 -10.81 5.76 -0.77
N PHE A 245 -9.71 5.29 -1.37
CA PHE A 245 -8.63 6.13 -1.87
C PHE A 245 -8.65 6.17 -3.40
N ASN A 246 -8.28 7.28 -4.01
CA ASN A 246 -8.21 7.42 -5.47
C ASN A 246 -6.89 6.82 -6.00
N GLU A 247 -5.85 6.82 -5.17
CA GLU A 247 -4.57 6.20 -5.45
C GLU A 247 -4.60 4.71 -5.06
N SER A 248 -3.97 3.87 -5.89
CA SER A 248 -3.65 2.49 -5.52
C SER A 248 -2.22 2.45 -4.98
N LEU A 249 -2.01 1.64 -3.94
CA LEU A 249 -0.67 1.21 -3.60
C LEU A 249 -0.71 -0.22 -3.05
N ASP A 250 0.02 -1.11 -3.73
CA ASP A 250 0.21 -2.48 -3.30
C ASP A 250 1.32 -2.50 -2.24
N PHE A 251 0.96 -2.83 -1.00
CA PHE A 251 1.90 -2.94 0.11
C PHE A 251 2.16 -4.40 0.44
N ILE A 252 3.43 -4.80 0.53
CA ILE A 252 3.74 -6.15 1.03
C ILE A 252 3.64 -6.20 2.58
N SER A 253 3.61 -5.05 3.28
CA SER A 253 3.45 -4.98 4.73
C SER A 253 2.22 -4.19 5.20
N GLU A 254 1.93 -4.34 6.50
CA GLU A 254 0.82 -3.71 7.22
C GLU A 254 0.89 -2.18 7.11
N THR A 255 -0.22 -1.55 6.75
CA THR A 255 -0.39 -0.09 6.64
C THR A 255 -1.29 0.36 7.77
N LYS A 256 -1.10 1.58 8.30
CA LYS A 256 -1.94 2.14 9.37
C LYS A 256 -2.65 3.41 8.89
N LEU A 257 -3.95 3.52 9.15
CA LEU A 257 -4.73 4.74 8.93
C LEU A 257 -5.08 5.32 10.29
N ASN A 258 -4.58 6.53 10.54
CA ASN A 258 -4.95 7.29 11.72
C ASN A 258 -5.85 8.42 11.26
N THR A 259 -7.14 8.32 11.55
CA THR A 259 -8.13 9.28 11.08
C THR A 259 -9.12 9.63 12.18
N LEU A 260 -9.68 10.82 12.08
CA LEU A 260 -10.73 11.29 12.98
C LEU A 260 -12.01 11.40 12.15
N ILE A 261 -13.07 10.71 12.56
CA ILE A 261 -14.34 10.82 11.85
C ILE A 261 -14.82 12.28 11.94
N PRO A 262 -15.07 12.94 10.80
CA PRO A 262 -15.25 14.39 10.71
C PRO A 262 -16.39 14.96 11.58
N PHE A 263 -17.33 14.14 12.04
CA PHE A 263 -18.55 14.58 12.72
C PHE A 263 -18.71 14.11 14.16
N SER A 264 -18.05 13.02 14.52
CA SER A 264 -18.15 12.47 15.88
C SER A 264 -16.95 12.84 16.74
N GLY A 265 -15.87 13.35 16.14
CA GLY A 265 -14.61 13.57 16.86
C GLY A 265 -13.95 12.27 17.34
N ILE A 266 -14.45 11.11 16.87
CA ILE A 266 -13.93 9.80 17.25
C ILE A 266 -12.67 9.56 16.44
N GLU A 267 -11.53 9.48 17.14
CA GLU A 267 -10.31 8.91 16.58
C GLU A 267 -10.53 7.43 16.30
N LEU A 268 -10.27 7.03 15.07
CA LEU A 268 -10.23 5.63 14.66
C LEU A 268 -8.84 5.35 14.09
N GLU A 269 -8.17 4.38 14.71
CA GLU A 269 -7.03 3.69 14.12
C GLU A 269 -7.56 2.48 13.36
N PHE A 270 -7.21 2.40 12.08
CA PHE A 270 -7.45 1.20 11.28
C PHE A 270 -6.11 0.57 10.92
N ASP A 271 -5.95 -0.70 11.25
CA ASP A 271 -4.84 -1.52 10.78
C ASP A 271 -5.23 -2.19 9.46
N PHE A 272 -4.43 -2.00 8.40
CA PHE A 272 -4.63 -2.60 7.08
C PHE A 272 -3.66 -3.74 6.90
N LYS A 273 -4.21 -4.90 6.56
CA LYS A 273 -3.42 -5.98 6.00
C LYS A 273 -3.45 -5.92 4.48
N HIS A 274 -2.27 -5.68 3.88
CA HIS A 274 -1.85 -6.09 2.53
C HIS A 274 -2.12 -5.19 1.31
N SER A 275 -2.98 -4.16 1.32
CA SER A 275 -3.00 -3.11 0.26
C SER A 275 -4.11 -2.09 0.51
N PHE A 276 -4.07 -0.93 -0.19
CA PHE A 276 -5.31 -0.24 -0.57
C PHE A 276 -5.39 -0.16 -2.10
N GLU A 277 -6.46 -0.72 -2.65
CA GLU A 277 -6.77 -0.67 -4.08
C GLU A 277 -7.57 0.63 -4.36
N ALA A 278 -7.21 1.34 -5.43
CA ALA A 278 -7.94 2.54 -5.83
C ALA A 278 -9.44 2.25 -5.98
N ASN A 279 -10.24 3.14 -5.41
CA ASN A 279 -11.70 3.13 -5.42
C ASN A 279 -12.34 1.91 -4.76
N LYS A 280 -11.58 1.14 -3.97
CA LYS A 280 -12.13 0.03 -3.19
C LYS A 280 -12.41 0.50 -1.77
N PRO A 281 -13.69 0.62 -1.37
CA PRO A 281 -14.05 1.07 -0.04
C PRO A 281 -13.68 0.01 0.99
N ILE A 282 -13.14 0.46 2.12
CA ILE A 282 -12.82 -0.37 3.27
C ILE A 282 -13.77 0.04 4.38
N ALA A 283 -14.60 -0.88 4.86
CA ALA A 283 -15.68 -0.59 5.79
C ALA A 283 -15.42 -1.16 7.18
N THR A 284 -15.86 -0.44 8.20
CA THR A 284 -15.90 -0.89 9.59
C THR A 284 -17.29 -0.67 10.14
N ILE A 285 -17.76 -1.65 10.89
CA ILE A 285 -19.07 -1.67 11.50
C ILE A 285 -18.87 -1.56 13.01
N LYS A 286 -19.44 -0.51 13.61
CA LYS A 286 -19.43 -0.29 15.04
C LYS A 286 -20.86 -0.37 15.56
N LYS A 287 -21.06 -1.17 16.59
CA LYS A 287 -22.34 -1.30 17.28
C LYS A 287 -22.31 -0.47 18.56
N GLU A 288 -23.37 0.28 18.81
CA GLU A 288 -23.49 1.12 20.00
C GLU A 288 -24.84 0.88 20.67
N THR A 289 -24.79 0.60 21.96
CA THR A 289 -25.98 0.38 22.76
C THR A 289 -26.54 1.72 23.24
N CYS A 290 -27.72 2.08 22.77
CA CYS A 290 -28.46 3.25 23.23
C CYS A 290 -29.44 2.83 24.33
N THR A 291 -29.51 3.61 25.41
CA THR A 291 -30.49 3.39 26.48
C THR A 291 -31.27 4.66 26.76
N MET A 292 -32.57 4.51 27.00
CA MET A 292 -33.45 5.63 27.35
C MET A 292 -34.51 5.16 28.33
N ALA A 293 -34.59 5.83 29.48
CA ALA A 293 -35.57 5.55 30.52
C ALA A 293 -36.38 6.82 30.78
N LYS A 294 -37.70 6.70 30.76
CA LYS A 294 -38.60 7.81 31.14
C LYS A 294 -39.78 7.27 31.94
N THR A 295 -39.90 7.78 33.16
CA THR A 295 -41.08 7.56 34.01
C THR A 295 -42.21 8.49 33.59
N VAL A 296 -43.42 7.93 33.51
CA VAL A 296 -44.65 8.64 33.14
C VAL A 296 -45.76 8.29 34.13
N GLU A 297 -46.65 9.25 34.36
CA GLU A 297 -47.93 9.03 35.04
C GLU A 297 -49.04 8.92 34.00
N VAL A 298 -49.76 7.81 33.98
CA VAL A 298 -50.87 7.58 33.07
C VAL A 298 -52.19 7.70 33.84
N PRO A 299 -53.05 8.69 33.53
CA PRO A 299 -54.35 8.88 34.17
C PRO A 299 -55.28 7.65 34.06
N PRO A 300 -56.27 7.51 34.95
CA PRO A 300 -57.30 6.47 34.83
C PRO A 300 -58.02 6.54 33.49
N LYS A 301 -58.34 5.38 32.89
CA LYS A 301 -59.02 5.24 31.59
C LYS A 301 -58.33 6.01 30.46
N SER A 302 -57.00 6.01 30.43
CA SER A 302 -56.21 6.64 29.36
C SER A 302 -55.14 5.69 28.84
N CYS A 303 -54.62 6.00 27.65
CA CYS A 303 -53.53 5.29 27.01
C CYS A 303 -52.41 6.28 26.71
N VAL A 304 -51.16 5.87 26.94
CA VAL A 304 -49.98 6.60 26.49
C VAL A 304 -49.21 5.72 25.52
N LYS A 305 -48.90 6.26 24.35
CA LYS A 305 -47.96 5.67 23.38
C LYS A 305 -46.61 6.35 23.50
N ALA A 306 -45.57 5.56 23.65
CA ALA A 306 -44.19 5.96 23.53
C ALA A 306 -43.66 5.52 22.16
N THR A 307 -43.25 6.46 21.32
CA THR A 307 -42.53 6.17 20.08
C THR A 307 -41.09 6.65 20.22
N ASP A 308 -40.16 5.73 20.06
CA ASP A 308 -38.73 5.99 20.09
C ASP A 308 -38.18 6.14 18.66
N PHE A 309 -37.46 7.22 18.45
CA PHE A 309 -36.86 7.59 17.17
C PHE A 309 -35.34 7.63 17.27
N ALA A 310 -34.67 7.28 16.18
CA ALA A 310 -33.27 7.61 15.96
C ALA A 310 -33.16 8.48 14.72
N ASP A 311 -32.40 9.57 14.85
CA ASP A 311 -31.96 10.34 13.71
C ASP A 311 -30.68 9.73 13.17
N PHE A 312 -30.68 9.38 11.90
CA PHE A 312 -29.53 8.85 11.17
C PHE A 312 -29.03 9.88 10.17
N MET A 313 -27.73 9.88 9.94
CA MET A 313 -27.16 10.33 8.69
C MET A 313 -26.93 9.10 7.83
N GLU A 314 -27.48 9.09 6.62
CA GLU A 314 -27.37 7.94 5.72
C GLU A 314 -26.65 8.30 4.43
N ASN A 315 -25.76 7.42 3.99
CA ASN A 315 -25.06 7.53 2.70
C ASN A 315 -24.30 8.85 2.57
N ILE A 316 -23.67 9.30 3.66
CA ILE A 316 -22.73 10.42 3.60
C ILE A 316 -21.58 10.01 2.72
N GLU A 317 -21.24 10.89 1.78
CA GLU A 317 -20.02 10.82 1.00
C GLU A 317 -19.30 12.16 1.12
N ILE A 318 -18.05 12.13 1.58
CA ILE A 318 -17.24 13.33 1.77
C ILE A 318 -15.87 13.12 1.16
N PRO A 319 -15.52 13.91 0.13
CA PRO A 319 -14.17 13.88 -0.41
C PRO A 319 -13.19 14.44 0.63
N PHE A 320 -12.02 13.81 0.72
CA PHE A 320 -10.92 14.25 1.58
C PHE A 320 -9.62 14.35 0.80
N GLU A 321 -8.73 15.18 1.33
CA GLU A 321 -7.30 15.15 1.07
C GLU A 321 -6.60 14.70 2.35
N ALA A 322 -5.54 13.90 2.24
CA ALA A 322 -4.76 13.44 3.39
C ALA A 322 -3.28 13.33 3.05
N THR A 323 -2.46 13.19 4.08
CA THR A 323 -1.02 12.98 3.95
C THR A 323 -0.67 11.54 4.28
N ALA A 324 0.04 10.86 3.37
CA ALA A 324 0.60 9.54 3.61
C ALA A 324 2.11 9.63 3.82
N GLU A 325 2.59 9.16 4.96
CA GLU A 325 4.02 8.93 5.20
C GLU A 325 4.36 7.49 4.81
N ILE A 326 5.11 7.33 3.74
CA ILE A 326 5.47 6.02 3.18
C ILE A 326 6.91 5.69 3.54
N LYS A 327 7.12 4.51 4.10
CA LYS A 327 8.41 3.94 4.47
C LYS A 327 8.57 2.59 3.80
N ALA A 328 9.82 2.16 3.61
CA ALA A 328 10.10 0.80 3.15
C ALA A 328 11.16 0.12 4.02
N THR A 329 11.04 -1.20 4.12
CA THR A 329 12.10 -2.08 4.60
C THR A 329 12.52 -3.04 3.51
N SER A 330 13.82 -3.36 3.46
CA SER A 330 14.40 -4.31 2.53
C SER A 330 15.68 -4.91 3.12
N ASP A 331 16.06 -6.09 2.64
CA ASP A 331 17.37 -6.66 2.95
C ASP A 331 18.48 -5.78 2.33
N ARG A 332 19.36 -5.24 3.17
CA ARG A 332 20.46 -4.34 2.76
C ARG A 332 21.81 -5.03 2.84
N TYR A 333 22.63 -4.78 1.83
CA TYR A 333 24.00 -5.29 1.78
C TYR A 333 25.00 -4.29 2.38
N LYS A 334 25.90 -4.81 3.19
CA LYS A 334 27.04 -4.08 3.71
C LYS A 334 28.23 -4.20 2.77
N LYS A 335 29.21 -3.30 2.93
CA LYS A 335 30.49 -3.35 2.19
C LYS A 335 31.31 -4.59 2.47
N ASP A 336 31.16 -5.18 3.66
CA ASP A 336 31.82 -6.44 4.05
C ASP A 336 31.12 -7.69 3.46
N GLY A 337 30.04 -7.49 2.71
CA GLY A 337 29.28 -8.56 2.07
C GLY A 337 28.23 -9.23 2.97
N THR A 338 28.06 -8.79 4.21
CA THR A 338 26.97 -9.27 5.07
C THR A 338 25.64 -8.59 4.74
N THR A 339 24.53 -9.24 5.08
CA THR A 339 23.18 -8.73 4.84
C THR A 339 22.51 -8.32 6.16
N ILE A 340 21.97 -7.11 6.19
CA ILE A 340 21.08 -6.62 7.26
C ILE A 340 19.64 -6.86 6.81
N LYS A 341 18.95 -7.79 7.47
CA LYS A 341 17.58 -8.13 7.10
C LYS A 341 16.58 -7.05 7.50
N ASN A 342 15.56 -6.82 6.66
CA ASN A 342 14.48 -5.83 6.87
C ASN A 342 14.97 -4.45 7.35
N ALA A 343 16.09 -3.97 6.82
CA ALA A 343 16.63 -2.66 7.18
C ALA A 343 15.78 -1.52 6.56
N LYS A 344 15.78 -0.36 7.21
CA LYS A 344 15.16 0.86 6.65
C LYS A 344 15.82 1.23 5.33
N VAL A 345 14.98 1.59 4.37
CA VAL A 345 15.35 1.95 3.00
C VAL A 345 15.38 3.48 2.88
N ASP A 346 16.40 4.02 2.22
CA ASP A 346 16.53 5.48 2.09
C ASP A 346 15.44 6.04 1.16
N SER A 347 15.03 7.29 1.39
CA SER A 347 13.86 7.91 0.73
C SER A 347 13.92 7.92 -0.81
N ASP A 348 15.11 7.99 -1.41
CA ASP A 348 15.30 7.88 -2.87
C ASP A 348 14.84 6.52 -3.42
N ALA A 349 15.16 5.45 -2.70
CA ALA A 349 14.72 4.12 -3.06
C ALA A 349 13.20 3.99 -2.87
N VAL A 350 12.65 4.51 -1.77
CA VAL A 350 11.18 4.58 -1.57
C VAL A 350 10.50 5.30 -2.75
N ARG A 351 11.04 6.44 -3.20
CA ARG A 351 10.55 7.19 -4.37
C ARG A 351 10.56 6.34 -5.64
N LEU A 352 11.63 5.57 -5.87
CA LEU A 352 11.70 4.64 -6.99
C LEU A 352 10.57 3.60 -6.92
N PHE A 353 10.29 3.00 -5.75
CA PHE A 353 9.21 2.02 -5.62
C PHE A 353 7.84 2.60 -5.91
N LEU A 354 7.57 3.81 -5.44
CA LEU A 354 6.32 4.50 -5.73
C LEU A 354 6.15 4.69 -7.25
N LYS A 355 7.21 5.14 -7.93
CA LYS A 355 7.21 5.27 -9.40
C LYS A 355 7.01 3.93 -10.11
N GLU A 356 7.65 2.86 -9.65
CA GLU A 356 7.54 1.54 -10.28
C GLU A 356 6.16 0.89 -10.12
N ASN A 357 5.48 1.16 -9.00
CA ASN A 357 4.12 0.69 -8.74
C ASN A 357 3.03 1.62 -9.30
N ASN A 358 3.40 2.59 -10.15
CA ASN A 358 2.49 3.59 -10.71
C ASN A 358 1.67 4.34 -9.65
N PHE A 359 2.27 4.58 -8.49
CA PHE A 359 1.64 5.39 -7.45
C PHE A 359 1.37 6.80 -7.99
N LYS A 360 0.13 7.27 -7.85
CA LYS A 360 -0.33 8.53 -8.44
C LYS A 360 -0.37 9.71 -7.46
N GLY A 361 -0.04 9.47 -6.19
CA GLY A 361 -0.01 10.53 -5.19
C GLY A 361 1.13 11.52 -5.46
N GLU A 362 0.91 12.77 -5.10
CA GLU A 362 1.89 13.84 -5.25
C GLU A 362 2.96 13.73 -4.16
N ILE A 363 4.24 13.68 -4.53
CA ILE A 363 5.34 13.68 -3.55
C ILE A 363 5.58 15.11 -3.05
N ILE A 364 5.33 15.35 -1.76
CA ILE A 364 5.52 16.64 -1.11
C ILE A 364 6.96 16.78 -0.62
N LYS A 365 7.50 15.70 -0.02
CA LYS A 365 8.79 15.70 0.63
C LYS A 365 9.42 14.30 0.61
N SER A 366 10.74 14.23 0.54
CA SER A 366 11.50 13.00 0.71
C SER A 366 12.70 13.30 1.61
N GLU A 367 12.78 12.65 2.77
CA GLU A 367 13.86 12.90 3.72
C GLU A 367 14.16 11.63 4.53
N GLY A 368 15.46 11.34 4.73
CA GLY A 368 15.90 10.19 5.50
C GLY A 368 15.38 8.88 4.91
N TYR A 369 14.43 8.26 5.60
CA TYR A 369 13.85 6.94 5.27
C TYR A 369 12.35 6.98 4.95
N SER A 370 11.78 8.18 4.73
CA SER A 370 10.36 8.32 4.40
C SER A 370 10.13 9.27 3.23
N VAL A 371 9.02 9.01 2.53
CA VAL A 371 8.46 9.86 1.49
C VAL A 371 7.07 10.29 1.93
N LEU A 372 6.85 11.60 1.96
CA LEU A 372 5.57 12.19 2.31
C LEU A 372 4.81 12.52 1.04
N THR A 373 3.57 12.02 0.92
CA THR A 373 2.76 12.19 -0.28
C THR A 373 1.36 12.69 0.03
N LYS A 374 0.75 13.47 -0.87
CA LYS A 374 -0.69 13.74 -0.82
C LYS A 374 -1.46 12.58 -1.45
N VAL A 375 -2.53 12.18 -0.77
CA VAL A 375 -3.49 11.19 -1.24
C VAL A 375 -4.91 11.74 -1.13
N HIS A 376 -5.80 11.24 -1.96
CA HIS A 376 -7.17 11.71 -2.05
C HIS A 376 -8.12 10.53 -1.91
N GLY A 377 -9.35 10.82 -1.51
CA GLY A 377 -10.35 9.78 -1.41
C GLY A 377 -11.71 10.30 -1.00
N SER A 378 -12.60 9.36 -0.68
CA SER A 378 -13.93 9.64 -0.15
C SER A 378 -14.14 8.86 1.13
N PHE A 379 -14.61 9.56 2.16
CA PHE A 379 -15.21 8.94 3.33
C PHE A 379 -16.68 8.66 3.03
N HIS A 380 -17.13 7.45 3.35
CA HIS A 380 -18.52 7.06 3.30
C HIS A 380 -19.01 6.69 4.70
N GLY A 381 -20.17 7.19 5.10
CA GLY A 381 -20.68 6.98 6.45
C GLY A 381 -22.20 6.83 6.52
N SER A 382 -22.64 5.88 7.33
CA SER A 382 -24.02 5.79 7.80
C SER A 382 -24.00 5.59 9.31
N TYR A 383 -24.50 6.56 10.07
CA TYR A 383 -24.41 6.54 11.54
C TYR A 383 -25.59 7.25 12.18
N PHE A 384 -25.95 6.86 13.40
CA PHE A 384 -26.98 7.56 14.16
C PHE A 384 -26.38 8.78 14.88
N LEU A 385 -27.18 9.83 15.03
CA LEU A 385 -26.82 11.09 15.68
C LEU A 385 -27.33 11.15 17.12
N LYS A 386 -28.62 10.82 17.28
CA LYS A 386 -29.31 10.88 18.57
C LYS A 386 -30.56 10.01 18.56
N THR A 387 -30.95 9.58 19.74
CA THR A 387 -32.25 8.99 20.00
C THR A 387 -33.14 9.98 20.74
N HIS A 388 -34.45 9.91 20.51
CA HIS A 388 -35.43 10.72 21.24
C HIS A 388 -36.78 10.00 21.31
N ARG A 389 -37.54 10.30 22.37
CA ARG A 389 -38.89 9.73 22.60
C ARG A 389 -39.96 10.79 22.41
N LYS A 390 -41.03 10.42 21.71
CA LYS A 390 -42.29 11.14 21.72
C LYS A 390 -43.30 10.36 22.56
N LEU A 391 -43.99 11.07 23.45
CA LEU A 391 -45.11 10.54 24.22
C LEU A 391 -46.40 11.16 23.67
N GLU A 392 -47.39 10.32 23.39
CA GLU A 392 -48.69 10.74 22.88
C GLU A 392 -49.79 10.14 23.75
N ASP A 393 -50.73 10.98 24.21
CA ASP A 393 -51.95 10.51 24.82
C ASP A 393 -52.89 10.02 23.72
N ILE A 394 -53.33 8.76 23.81
CA ILE A 394 -54.27 8.16 22.88
C ILE A 394 -55.59 7.90 23.62
N VAL A 395 -56.70 8.15 22.94
CA VAL A 395 -58.02 7.71 23.43
C VAL A 395 -58.03 6.18 23.44
N PRO A 396 -58.33 5.52 24.58
CA PRO A 396 -58.40 4.07 24.63
C PRO A 396 -59.41 3.58 23.59
N LYS A 397 -59.00 2.66 22.71
CA LYS A 397 -59.96 1.89 21.94
C LYS A 397 -60.69 0.97 22.91
N VAL A 398 -61.81 1.45 23.46
CA VAL A 398 -62.75 0.60 24.18
C VAL A 398 -63.17 -0.50 23.19
N PRO A 399 -62.96 -1.79 23.49
CA PRO A 399 -63.56 -2.84 22.68
C PRO A 399 -65.07 -2.64 22.76
N GLU A 400 -65.71 -2.30 21.63
CA GLU A 400 -67.15 -2.44 21.47
C GLU A 400 -67.46 -3.93 21.59
N ASN A 401 -67.66 -4.40 22.83
CA ASN A 401 -68.34 -5.62 23.29
C ASN A 401 -67.66 -6.15 24.55
N THR A 402 -67.97 -5.53 25.69
CA THR A 402 -67.99 -6.26 26.96
C THR A 402 -69.17 -5.76 27.77
N VAL A 403 -70.35 -6.27 27.42
CA VAL A 403 -71.52 -6.22 28.29
C VAL A 403 -71.15 -7.04 29.55
N CYS A 404 -71.07 -6.37 30.71
CA CYS A 404 -71.00 -7.03 32.01
C CYS A 404 -72.25 -7.89 32.21
N SER A 405 -72.13 -9.20 31.99
CA SER A 405 -73.15 -10.18 32.35
C SER A 405 -73.02 -10.56 33.84
N GLU A 406 -73.32 -9.63 34.75
CA GLU A 406 -73.40 -9.92 36.20
C GLU A 406 -74.65 -9.32 36.88
N HIS A 407 -75.75 -9.12 36.13
CA HIS A 407 -77.06 -8.75 36.72
C HIS A 407 -78.21 -9.60 36.15
N LEU A 408 -78.12 -10.92 36.29
CA LEU A 408 -79.23 -11.84 36.00
C LEU A 408 -79.33 -13.01 36.99
N THR A 409 -79.00 -12.75 38.25
CA THR A 409 -79.28 -13.66 39.37
C THR A 409 -79.85 -12.86 40.55
N ARG A 410 -81.10 -12.44 40.41
CA ARG A 410 -82.03 -12.09 41.50
C ARG A 410 -83.39 -11.75 40.89
N LEU A 411 -84.15 -12.79 40.52
CA LEU A 411 -85.61 -12.79 40.31
C LEU A 411 -86.07 -14.22 39.97
N LYS A 412 -85.77 -15.17 40.87
CA LYS A 412 -86.41 -16.51 40.87
C LYS A 412 -86.90 -16.98 42.24
N ASP A 413 -86.88 -16.11 43.25
CA ASP A 413 -87.53 -16.37 44.52
C ASP A 413 -88.55 -15.25 44.77
N LEU A 414 -89.72 -15.38 44.14
CA LEU A 414 -90.98 -14.81 44.61
C LEU A 414 -92.15 -15.35 43.76
N GLU A 415 -93.02 -16.06 44.47
CA GLU A 415 -94.44 -16.33 44.22
C GLU A 415 -94.87 -17.71 43.66
N ILE A 416 -95.28 -18.53 44.66
CA ILE A 416 -96.51 -19.36 44.79
C ILE A 416 -96.59 -20.66 43.97
#